data_AF-A0A7C4AKT7-F1
#
_entry.id   AF-A0A7C4AKT7-F1
#
_cell.length_a   1.000
_cell.length_b   1.000
_cell.length_c   1.000
_cell.angle_alpha   90.00
_cell.angle_beta   90.00
_cell.angle_gamma   90.00
#
_symmetry.space_group_name_H-M   'P 1'
#
loop_
_entity.id
_entity.type
_entity.pdbx_description
1 polymer ?
#
loop_
_entity_poly.entity_id
_entity_poly.type
_entity_poly.pdbx_seq_one_letter_code
_entity_poly.pdbx_strand_id
1 'polypeptide(L)'
;MMEKYISIEKQEGAAPLELLEERSIVTKEELRERFPEKQIYACDFYVEGIENDEIITGGFKDKDIVNIDHHAPVSEMAKVISSTNLTIRYVKENGVVSGPTSQVVINHTDCDSVLSSSILRGVLEADEQFGEAAIAADHTGAENRIADLLQSVSKIRDIEFSLRNLKLLLADEKLEDLAGEMLAKRMSDRARAAAMVEAGAFSNLGDIYFAEVREKIDGEFLPALLPEAKVILLASPMKENPNLWEIKVRLGNSALGIQLNNLELPNFGGRWNAGSTKRSGGTPLSVREYAQLIQQKISGRSGAE
;
A
#
# COMPACT_ATOMS: atom_id res chain seq x y z
N MET A 1 -28.23 3.65 -16.23
CA MET A 1 -27.49 2.59 -15.51
C MET A 1 -28.07 2.56 -14.11
N MET A 2 -28.48 1.40 -13.60
CA MET A 2 -28.98 1.30 -12.22
C MET A 2 -27.78 1.50 -11.28
N GLU A 3 -27.77 2.61 -10.54
CA GLU A 3 -26.88 2.79 -9.39
C GLU A 3 -27.19 1.66 -8.39
N LYS A 4 -26.27 0.71 -8.27
CA LYS A 4 -26.28 -0.22 -7.14
C LYS A 4 -25.97 0.60 -5.91
N TYR A 5 -26.96 0.83 -5.05
CA TYR A 5 -26.74 1.40 -3.73
C TYR A 5 -25.85 0.44 -2.93
N ILE A 6 -24.60 0.84 -2.67
CA ILE A 6 -23.70 0.12 -1.77
C ILE A 6 -24.12 0.46 -0.34
N SER A 7 -24.79 -0.47 0.33
CA SER A 7 -25.18 -0.29 1.73
C SER A 7 -23.99 -0.57 2.65
N ILE A 8 -23.43 0.49 3.24
CA ILE A 8 -22.47 0.40 4.36
C ILE A 8 -23.27 0.46 5.67
N GLU A 9 -24.05 -0.58 5.95
CA GLU A 9 -24.66 -0.78 7.26
C GLU A 9 -23.88 -1.86 8.01
N LYS A 10 -23.77 -1.70 9.34
CA LYS A 10 -23.10 -2.68 10.19
C LYS A 10 -23.88 -3.98 10.10
N GLN A 11 -23.35 -4.98 9.39
CA GLN A 11 -23.99 -6.29 9.30
C GLN A 11 -24.10 -6.88 10.72
N GLU A 12 -25.33 -7.19 11.13
CA GLU A 12 -25.55 -7.97 12.34
C GLU A 12 -24.79 -9.30 12.22
N GLY A 13 -23.94 -9.58 13.21
CA GLY A 13 -23.09 -10.77 13.21
C GLY A 13 -21.74 -10.61 12.50
N ALA A 14 -21.39 -9.44 11.95
CA ALA A 14 -20.04 -9.18 11.47
C ALA A 14 -19.02 -9.43 12.58
N ALA A 15 -17.90 -10.07 12.25
CA ALA A 15 -16.83 -10.29 13.22
C ALA A 15 -16.31 -8.94 13.79
N PRO A 16 -15.87 -8.90 15.06
CA PRO A 16 -15.20 -7.74 15.61
C PRO A 16 -13.94 -7.39 14.80
N LEU A 17 -13.65 -6.09 14.71
CA LEU A 17 -12.44 -5.54 14.08
C LEU A 17 -11.62 -4.82 15.13
N GLU A 18 -10.34 -5.14 15.22
CA GLU A 18 -9.41 -4.46 16.11
C GLU A 18 -8.28 -3.81 15.32
N LEU A 19 -8.04 -2.53 15.59
CA LEU A 19 -6.90 -1.79 15.09
C LEU A 19 -5.75 -1.95 16.07
N LEU A 20 -4.73 -2.69 15.65
CA LEU A 20 -3.49 -2.88 16.41
C LEU A 20 -2.62 -1.62 16.36
N GLU A 21 -1.56 -1.60 17.16
CA GLU A 21 -0.53 -0.57 17.05
C GLU A 21 0.20 -0.70 15.71
N GLU A 22 0.56 0.44 15.10
CA GLU A 22 1.30 0.45 13.84
C GLU A 22 2.73 -0.05 14.05
N ARG A 23 3.01 -1.27 13.59
CA ARG A 23 4.31 -1.92 13.67
C ARG A 23 4.62 -2.62 12.36
N SER A 24 5.90 -2.66 11.99
CA SER A 24 6.34 -3.32 10.75
C SER A 24 6.32 -4.84 10.82
N ILE A 25 6.30 -5.41 12.02
CA ILE A 25 6.34 -6.85 12.27
C ILE A 25 5.37 -7.16 13.40
N VAL A 26 4.49 -8.13 13.18
CA VAL A 26 3.58 -8.71 14.17
C VAL A 26 3.80 -10.22 14.13
N THR A 27 3.96 -10.87 15.28
CA THR A 27 4.22 -12.32 15.35
C THR A 27 2.94 -13.12 15.53
N LYS A 28 2.98 -14.42 15.21
CA LYS A 28 1.87 -15.34 15.43
C LYS A 28 1.56 -15.50 16.91
N GLU A 29 2.60 -15.52 17.74
CA GLU A 29 2.51 -15.59 19.20
C GLU A 29 1.80 -14.37 19.77
N GLU A 30 2.16 -13.15 19.33
CA GLU A 30 1.51 -11.90 19.78
C GLU A 30 0.00 -11.93 19.51
N LEU A 31 -0.40 -12.37 18.31
CA LEU A 31 -1.82 -12.47 17.94
C LEU A 31 -2.58 -13.49 18.81
N ARG A 32 -1.98 -14.66 19.08
CA ARG A 32 -2.57 -15.70 19.92
C ARG A 32 -2.71 -15.29 21.38
N GLU A 33 -1.71 -14.61 21.92
CA GLU A 33 -1.73 -14.09 23.28
C GLU A 33 -2.81 -13.02 23.45
N ARG A 34 -2.98 -12.16 22.43
CA ARG A 34 -3.98 -11.08 22.45
C ARG A 34 -5.40 -11.58 22.23
N PHE A 35 -5.59 -12.60 21.39
CA PHE A 35 -6.90 -13.14 21.00
C PHE A 35 -6.99 -14.65 21.26
N PRO A 36 -6.90 -15.08 22.52
CA PRO A 36 -6.96 -16.50 22.85
C PRO A 36 -8.31 -17.09 22.41
N GLU A 37 -8.24 -18.32 21.88
CA GLU A 37 -9.42 -19.11 21.46
C GLU A 37 -10.25 -18.48 20.31
N LYS A 38 -9.71 -17.48 19.60
CA LYS A 38 -10.34 -16.89 18.41
C LYS A 38 -9.76 -17.47 17.13
N GLN A 39 -10.59 -17.52 16.09
CA GLN A 39 -10.10 -17.57 14.72
C GLN A 39 -9.71 -16.15 14.30
N ILE A 40 -8.43 -15.90 14.11
CA ILE A 40 -7.86 -14.58 13.82
C ILE A 40 -7.73 -14.42 12.30
N TYR A 41 -8.14 -13.27 11.80
CA TYR A 41 -8.04 -12.87 10.41
C TYR A 41 -7.24 -11.57 10.32
N ALA A 42 -5.96 -11.68 10.00
CA ALA A 42 -5.06 -10.55 9.81
C ALA A 42 -5.14 -10.05 8.37
N CYS A 43 -5.56 -8.79 8.18
CA CYS A 43 -5.67 -8.17 6.87
C CYS A 43 -4.57 -7.12 6.69
N ASP A 44 -3.92 -7.17 5.53
CA ASP A 44 -3.09 -6.09 5.02
C ASP A 44 -1.89 -5.72 5.91
N PHE A 45 -1.37 -6.67 6.68
CA PHE A 45 -0.04 -6.56 7.26
C PHE A 45 0.63 -7.91 7.36
N TYR A 46 1.96 -7.87 7.34
CA TYR A 46 2.79 -9.06 7.43
C TYR A 46 2.75 -9.66 8.84
N VAL A 47 2.34 -10.93 8.92
CA VAL A 47 2.52 -11.77 10.11
C VAL A 47 3.79 -12.59 9.94
N GLU A 48 4.74 -12.44 10.86
CA GLU A 48 6.07 -13.03 10.72
C GLU A 48 6.05 -14.56 10.54
N GLY A 49 6.66 -15.02 9.46
CA GLY A 49 6.86 -16.44 9.16
C GLY A 49 5.62 -17.16 8.65
N ILE A 50 4.51 -16.46 8.41
CA ILE A 50 3.24 -17.04 7.93
C ILE A 50 3.37 -17.67 6.54
N GLU A 51 4.32 -17.21 5.73
CA GLU A 51 4.62 -17.75 4.40
C GLU A 51 5.13 -19.20 4.41
N ASN A 52 5.52 -19.71 5.59
CA ASN A 52 5.95 -21.09 5.78
C ASN A 52 4.79 -22.04 6.09
N ASP A 53 3.56 -21.53 6.23
CA ASP A 53 2.37 -22.28 6.60
C ASP A 53 1.49 -22.61 5.37
N GLU A 54 0.24 -23.02 5.58
CA GLU A 54 -0.66 -23.48 4.50
C GLU A 54 -1.00 -22.31 3.56
N ILE A 55 -0.75 -22.49 2.26
CA ILE A 55 -1.22 -21.56 1.23
C ILE A 55 -2.72 -21.74 1.04
N ILE A 56 -3.47 -20.64 1.12
CA ILE A 56 -4.92 -20.60 0.89
C ILE A 56 -5.25 -19.53 -0.16
N THR A 57 -6.50 -19.48 -0.60
CA THR A 57 -6.98 -18.37 -1.43
C THR A 57 -6.78 -17.05 -0.69
N GLY A 58 -6.06 -16.12 -1.31
CA GLY A 58 -5.85 -14.79 -0.75
C GLY A 58 -4.71 -14.67 0.26
N GLY A 59 -4.01 -15.76 0.62
CA GLY A 59 -2.87 -15.65 1.52
C GLY A 59 -2.47 -16.96 2.18
N PHE A 60 -2.31 -16.94 3.50
CA PHE A 60 -1.72 -18.03 4.27
C PHE A 60 -2.53 -18.35 5.53
N LYS A 61 -2.39 -19.58 6.03
CA LYS A 61 -3.09 -20.05 7.22
C LYS A 61 -2.16 -20.87 8.13
N ASP A 62 -2.11 -20.48 9.40
CA ASP A 62 -1.52 -21.25 10.49
C ASP A 62 -2.57 -21.53 11.57
N LYS A 63 -3.17 -22.73 11.51
CA LYS A 63 -4.20 -23.19 12.47
C LYS A 63 -5.36 -22.19 12.63
N ASP A 64 -5.27 -21.37 13.66
CA ASP A 64 -6.21 -20.35 14.13
C ASP A 64 -5.97 -18.96 13.51
N ILE A 65 -4.92 -18.77 12.73
CA ILE A 65 -4.60 -17.51 12.04
C ILE A 65 -4.79 -17.69 10.54
N VAL A 66 -5.57 -16.80 9.93
CA VAL A 66 -5.67 -16.59 8.48
C VAL A 66 -5.10 -15.21 8.19
N ASN A 67 -4.08 -15.11 7.34
CA ASN A 67 -3.49 -13.85 6.92
C ASN A 67 -3.81 -13.61 5.44
N ILE A 68 -4.58 -12.55 5.17
CA ILE A 68 -4.93 -12.08 3.83
C ILE A 68 -4.16 -10.80 3.59
N ASP A 69 -3.02 -10.93 2.93
CA ASP A 69 -1.97 -9.93 2.91
C ASP A 69 -1.07 -10.08 1.68
N HIS A 70 -0.59 -8.96 1.15
CA HIS A 70 0.34 -8.91 0.02
C HIS A 70 1.79 -8.52 0.42
N HIS A 71 2.11 -8.51 1.71
CA HIS A 71 3.43 -8.12 2.22
C HIS A 71 4.36 -9.30 2.48
N ALA A 72 3.84 -10.53 2.56
CA ALA A 72 4.63 -11.74 2.72
C ALA A 72 5.78 -11.81 1.67
N PRO A 73 7.01 -12.18 2.06
CA PRO A 73 8.20 -12.08 1.22
C PRO A 73 8.31 -13.24 0.19
N VAL A 74 7.23 -13.49 -0.57
CA VAL A 74 7.15 -14.52 -1.60
C VAL A 74 6.91 -13.93 -2.98
N SER A 75 7.27 -14.68 -4.03
CA SER A 75 7.19 -14.23 -5.42
C SER A 75 5.77 -13.88 -5.88
N GLU A 76 4.78 -14.54 -5.29
CA GLU A 76 3.35 -14.40 -5.56
C GLU A 76 2.83 -13.03 -5.14
N MET A 77 3.42 -12.47 -4.07
CA MET A 77 3.07 -11.16 -3.51
C MET A 77 3.92 -10.02 -4.09
N ALA A 78 5.00 -10.36 -4.80
CA ALA A 78 5.79 -9.40 -5.60
C ALA A 78 5.13 -9.10 -6.96
N LYS A 79 3.84 -8.79 -6.94
CA LYS A 79 3.00 -8.49 -8.12
C LYS A 79 2.17 -7.24 -7.86
N VAL A 80 1.62 -6.64 -8.92
CA VAL A 80 0.64 -5.55 -8.79
C VAL A 80 -0.70 -6.14 -8.32
N ILE A 81 -0.80 -6.36 -7.02
CA ILE A 81 -1.96 -6.94 -6.33
C ILE A 81 -2.01 -6.34 -4.93
N SER A 82 -3.21 -6.01 -4.44
CA SER A 82 -3.45 -5.51 -3.08
C SER A 82 -4.06 -6.60 -2.18
N SER A 83 -4.00 -6.41 -0.87
CA SER A 83 -4.69 -7.22 0.12
C SER A 83 -6.21 -7.21 -0.12
N THR A 84 -6.77 -6.11 -0.60
CA THR A 84 -8.18 -5.98 -0.99
C THR A 84 -8.53 -6.91 -2.15
N ASN A 85 -7.68 -7.01 -3.18
CA ASN A 85 -7.90 -7.98 -4.26
C ASN A 85 -7.88 -9.42 -3.73
N LEU A 86 -6.96 -9.72 -2.80
CA LEU A 86 -6.84 -11.02 -2.17
C LEU A 86 -8.10 -11.33 -1.33
N THR A 87 -8.60 -10.36 -0.57
CA THR A 87 -9.84 -10.49 0.20
C THR A 87 -11.06 -10.71 -0.68
N ILE A 88 -11.20 -9.96 -1.79
CA ILE A 88 -12.32 -10.15 -2.73
C ILE A 88 -12.36 -11.60 -3.22
N ARG A 89 -11.21 -12.18 -3.58
CA ARG A 89 -11.12 -13.59 -3.98
C ARG A 89 -11.49 -14.53 -2.84
N TYR A 90 -10.94 -14.29 -1.64
CA TYR A 90 -11.23 -15.08 -0.46
C TYR A 90 -12.73 -15.12 -0.14
N VAL A 91 -13.39 -13.95 -0.10
CA VAL A 91 -14.83 -13.83 0.24
C VAL A 91 -15.71 -14.46 -0.83
N LYS A 92 -15.35 -14.34 -2.12
CA LYS A 92 -16.08 -15.02 -3.21
C LYS A 92 -16.06 -16.54 -3.07
N GLU A 93 -15.00 -17.11 -2.51
CA GLU A 93 -14.83 -18.56 -2.35
C GLU A 93 -15.32 -19.10 -0.99
N ASN A 94 -15.06 -18.37 0.09
CA ASN A 94 -15.26 -18.84 1.47
C ASN A 94 -16.42 -18.13 2.19
N GLY A 95 -16.96 -17.06 1.61
CA GLY A 95 -17.91 -16.17 2.27
C GLY A 95 -17.25 -15.16 3.20
N VAL A 96 -18.08 -14.32 3.81
CA VAL A 96 -17.66 -13.30 4.78
C VAL A 96 -17.38 -13.92 6.15
N VAL A 97 -16.49 -13.28 6.91
CA VAL A 97 -16.16 -13.66 8.27
C VAL A 97 -17.18 -13.06 9.24
N SER A 98 -17.84 -13.94 9.97
CA SER A 98 -18.90 -13.58 10.93
C SER A 98 -18.71 -14.29 12.27
N GLY A 99 -19.44 -13.81 13.27
CA GLY A 99 -19.57 -14.45 14.57
C GLY A 99 -18.54 -14.00 15.62
N PRO A 100 -18.86 -14.20 16.91
CA PRO A 100 -18.04 -13.73 18.03
C PRO A 100 -16.78 -14.59 18.28
N THR A 101 -16.67 -15.76 17.65
CA THR A 101 -15.48 -16.64 17.73
C THR A 101 -14.38 -16.22 16.76
N SER A 102 -14.68 -15.30 15.84
CA SER A 102 -13.75 -14.75 14.88
C SER A 102 -13.25 -13.37 15.34
N GLN A 103 -12.04 -13.00 14.94
CA GLN A 103 -11.48 -11.67 15.18
C GLN A 103 -10.77 -11.19 13.92
N VAL A 104 -11.18 -10.06 13.37
CA VAL A 104 -10.45 -9.40 12.27
C VAL A 104 -9.50 -8.37 12.86
N VAL A 105 -8.28 -8.32 12.35
CA VAL A 105 -7.25 -7.37 12.80
C VAL A 105 -6.58 -6.69 11.62
N ILE A 106 -6.29 -5.41 11.79
CA ILE A 106 -5.47 -4.57 10.90
C ILE A 106 -4.51 -3.75 11.78
N ASN A 107 -3.42 -3.21 11.23
CA ASN A 107 -2.52 -2.32 11.97
C ASN A 107 -2.30 -0.95 11.30
N HIS A 108 -2.88 -0.72 10.12
CA HIS A 108 -3.04 0.59 9.49
C HIS A 108 -4.48 0.79 9.00
N THR A 109 -4.77 2.01 8.53
CA THR A 109 -6.10 2.43 8.06
C THR A 109 -6.00 3.20 6.75
N ASP A 110 -5.04 2.82 5.90
CA ASP A 110 -4.97 3.26 4.51
C ASP A 110 -6.03 2.58 3.65
N CYS A 111 -6.03 2.90 2.35
CA CYS A 111 -7.03 2.42 1.41
C CYS A 111 -7.15 0.89 1.44
N ASP A 112 -6.03 0.17 1.41
CA ASP A 112 -6.04 -1.28 1.33
C ASP A 112 -6.56 -1.92 2.62
N SER A 113 -6.14 -1.45 3.79
CA SER A 113 -6.59 -1.98 5.08
C SER A 113 -8.06 -1.73 5.35
N VAL A 114 -8.57 -0.54 5.03
CA VAL A 114 -9.99 -0.21 5.24
C VAL A 114 -10.86 -1.06 4.34
N LEU A 115 -10.52 -1.20 3.05
CA LEU A 115 -11.30 -1.96 2.09
C LEU A 115 -11.24 -3.47 2.37
N SER A 116 -10.03 -4.04 2.52
CA SER A 116 -9.85 -5.47 2.80
C SER A 116 -10.59 -5.90 4.07
N SER A 117 -10.37 -5.22 5.20
CA SER A 117 -11.03 -5.60 6.45
C SER A 117 -12.56 -5.46 6.41
N SER A 118 -13.07 -4.47 5.67
CA SER A 118 -14.51 -4.23 5.58
C SER A 118 -15.21 -5.21 4.65
N ILE A 119 -14.57 -5.57 3.53
CA ILE A 119 -15.06 -6.62 2.62
C ILE A 119 -15.05 -7.98 3.33
N LEU A 120 -13.97 -8.30 4.04
CA LEU A 120 -13.86 -9.56 4.77
C LEU A 120 -14.99 -9.74 5.79
N ARG A 121 -15.40 -8.65 6.43
CA ARG A 121 -16.47 -8.62 7.44
C ARG A 121 -17.88 -8.51 6.85
N GLY A 122 -18.02 -8.40 5.53
CA GLY A 122 -19.30 -8.17 4.85
C GLY A 122 -19.90 -6.78 5.04
N VAL A 123 -19.12 -5.82 5.56
CA VAL A 123 -19.53 -4.41 5.66
C VAL A 123 -19.53 -3.73 4.28
N LEU A 124 -18.65 -4.19 3.39
CA LEU A 124 -18.62 -3.85 1.97
C LEU A 124 -18.83 -5.11 1.14
N GLU A 125 -19.47 -4.96 -0.02
CA GLU A 125 -19.53 -6.02 -1.02
C GLU A 125 -18.13 -6.29 -1.60
N ALA A 126 -17.88 -7.54 -2.00
CA ALA A 126 -16.65 -7.95 -2.68
C ALA A 126 -16.64 -7.48 -4.16
N ASP A 127 -16.67 -6.16 -4.35
CA ASP A 127 -16.69 -5.47 -5.64
C ASP A 127 -15.26 -5.20 -6.16
N GLU A 128 -15.07 -5.41 -7.46
CA GLU A 128 -13.79 -5.22 -8.14
C GLU A 128 -13.31 -3.77 -8.11
N GLN A 129 -14.22 -2.79 -8.06
CA GLN A 129 -13.86 -1.37 -7.97
C GLN A 129 -13.03 -1.05 -6.72
N PHE A 130 -13.23 -1.78 -5.62
CA PHE A 130 -12.45 -1.61 -4.40
C PHE A 130 -11.03 -2.17 -4.57
N GLY A 131 -10.90 -3.28 -5.29
CA GLY A 131 -9.59 -3.83 -5.66
C GLY A 131 -8.80 -2.89 -6.58
N GLU A 132 -9.48 -2.22 -7.52
CA GLU A 132 -8.86 -1.20 -8.38
C GLU A 132 -8.40 0.02 -7.57
N ALA A 133 -9.21 0.46 -6.60
CA ALA A 133 -8.85 1.55 -5.70
C ALA A 133 -7.61 1.24 -4.86
N ALA A 134 -7.55 0.05 -4.25
CA ALA A 134 -6.39 -0.36 -3.47
C ALA A 134 -5.12 -0.46 -4.36
N ILE A 135 -5.22 -1.01 -5.58
CA ILE A 135 -4.09 -1.01 -6.53
C ILE A 135 -3.62 0.42 -6.87
N ALA A 136 -4.55 1.35 -7.05
CA ALA A 136 -4.24 2.75 -7.32
C ALA A 136 -3.48 3.40 -6.14
N ALA A 137 -3.87 3.08 -4.90
CA ALA A 137 -3.21 3.58 -3.70
C ALA A 137 -1.78 3.03 -3.53
N ASP A 138 -1.62 1.70 -3.59
CA ASP A 138 -0.34 1.08 -3.21
C ASP A 138 0.70 1.08 -4.32
N HIS A 139 0.25 0.87 -5.57
CA HIS A 139 1.14 0.51 -6.66
C HIS A 139 1.23 1.59 -7.72
N THR A 140 0.10 1.97 -8.32
CA THR A 140 0.14 2.66 -9.61
C THR A 140 0.07 4.18 -9.50
N GLY A 141 -0.45 4.71 -8.39
CA GLY A 141 -0.68 6.15 -8.25
C GLY A 141 -1.77 6.70 -9.17
N ALA A 142 -2.55 5.83 -9.82
CA ALA A 142 -3.61 6.23 -10.73
C ALA A 142 -4.64 7.11 -10.00
N GLU A 143 -5.37 7.93 -10.76
CA GLU A 143 -6.48 8.70 -10.22
C GLU A 143 -7.62 7.74 -9.85
N ASN A 144 -8.06 7.80 -8.59
CA ASN A 144 -9.17 6.99 -8.12
C ASN A 144 -9.77 7.66 -6.88
N ARG A 145 -11.06 8.03 -6.94
CA ARG A 145 -11.74 8.79 -5.88
C ARG A 145 -11.73 8.07 -4.52
N ILE A 146 -11.86 6.73 -4.52
CA ILE A 146 -11.86 5.92 -3.29
C ILE A 146 -10.45 5.88 -2.71
N ALA A 147 -9.46 5.58 -3.55
CA ALA A 147 -8.04 5.58 -3.16
C ALA A 147 -7.64 6.93 -2.58
N ASP A 148 -8.02 8.01 -3.27
CA ASP A 148 -7.66 9.35 -2.88
C ASP A 148 -8.31 9.78 -1.56
N LEU A 149 -9.59 9.45 -1.36
CA LEU A 149 -10.24 9.69 -0.08
C LEU A 149 -9.57 8.90 1.05
N LEU A 150 -9.52 7.57 0.94
CA LEU A 150 -9.09 6.70 2.04
C LEU A 150 -7.62 6.92 2.37
N GLN A 151 -6.75 7.12 1.37
CA GLN A 151 -5.35 7.41 1.61
C GLN A 151 -5.17 8.76 2.33
N SER A 152 -6.00 9.76 2.01
CA SER A 152 -5.93 11.08 2.64
C SER A 152 -6.25 11.06 4.13
N VAL A 153 -7.24 10.24 4.55
CA VAL A 153 -7.70 10.16 5.94
C VAL A 153 -6.98 9.10 6.78
N SER A 154 -6.11 8.30 6.16
CA SER A 154 -5.42 7.16 6.78
C SER A 154 -4.72 7.47 8.11
N LYS A 155 -4.16 8.67 8.28
CA LYS A 155 -3.45 9.08 9.50
C LYS A 155 -4.37 9.35 10.70
N ILE A 156 -5.68 9.46 10.50
CA ILE A 156 -6.65 9.61 11.59
C ILE A 156 -6.72 8.33 12.42
N ARG A 157 -6.45 7.15 11.82
CA ARG A 157 -6.55 5.84 12.48
C ARG A 157 -7.94 5.58 13.08
N ASP A 158 -8.97 6.03 12.38
CA ASP A 158 -10.39 5.78 12.69
C ASP A 158 -11.07 5.13 11.48
N ILE A 159 -11.38 3.84 11.63
CA ILE A 159 -12.00 3.02 10.58
C ILE A 159 -13.45 3.46 10.35
N GLU A 160 -14.18 3.80 11.42
CA GLU A 160 -15.56 4.23 11.31
C GLU A 160 -15.64 5.59 10.60
N PHE A 161 -14.72 6.51 10.89
CA PHE A 161 -14.60 7.78 10.15
C PHE A 161 -14.31 7.54 8.66
N SER A 162 -13.39 6.61 8.36
CA SER A 162 -13.06 6.23 6.99
C SER A 162 -14.27 5.66 6.25
N LEU A 163 -15.01 4.74 6.87
CA LEU A 163 -16.19 4.10 6.27
C LEU A 163 -17.37 5.05 6.10
N ARG A 164 -17.63 5.95 7.07
CA ARG A 164 -18.67 6.97 6.92
C ARG A 164 -18.40 7.89 5.75
N ASN A 165 -17.15 8.36 5.60
CA ASN A 165 -16.79 9.23 4.47
C ASN A 165 -16.75 8.47 3.14
N LEU A 166 -16.36 7.20 3.13
CA LEU A 166 -16.51 6.35 1.95
C LEU A 166 -17.98 6.24 1.55
N LYS A 167 -18.91 6.05 2.50
CA LYS A 167 -20.35 6.03 2.22
C LYS A 167 -20.82 7.32 1.56
N LEU A 168 -20.44 8.47 2.12
CA LEU A 168 -20.77 9.79 1.58
C LEU A 168 -20.21 9.96 0.16
N LEU A 169 -18.96 9.54 -0.08
CA LEU A 169 -18.35 9.59 -1.40
C LEU A 169 -19.10 8.75 -2.43
N LEU A 170 -19.44 7.50 -2.08
CA LEU A 170 -20.14 6.57 -2.97
C LEU A 170 -21.57 7.01 -3.27
N ALA A 171 -22.19 7.78 -2.37
CA ALA A 171 -23.50 8.40 -2.56
C ALA A 171 -23.44 9.77 -3.26
N ASP A 172 -22.25 10.22 -3.67
CA ASP A 172 -21.99 11.58 -4.18
C ASP A 172 -22.52 12.69 -3.24
N GLU A 173 -22.50 12.41 -1.94
CA GLU A 173 -22.87 13.35 -0.88
C GLU A 173 -21.67 14.14 -0.38
N LYS A 174 -21.94 15.25 0.31
CA LYS A 174 -20.89 16.07 0.93
C LYS A 174 -20.17 15.26 2.01
N LEU A 175 -18.83 15.14 1.88
CA LEU A 175 -17.96 14.57 2.91
C LEU A 175 -18.04 15.36 4.22
N GLU A 176 -17.66 14.71 5.33
CA GLU A 176 -17.40 15.41 6.59
C GLU A 176 -16.28 16.44 6.37
N ASP A 177 -16.37 17.63 6.99
CA ASP A 177 -15.50 18.77 6.66
C ASP A 177 -14.01 18.42 6.77
N LEU A 178 -13.61 17.70 7.82
CA LEU A 178 -12.22 17.22 7.99
C LEU A 178 -11.76 16.32 6.84
N ALA A 179 -12.60 15.38 6.39
CA ALA A 179 -12.27 14.51 5.26
C ALA A 179 -12.17 15.30 3.96
N GLY A 180 -13.06 16.28 3.76
CA GLY A 180 -13.01 17.20 2.62
C GLY A 180 -11.70 18.01 2.57
N GLU A 181 -11.25 18.55 3.71
CA GLU A 181 -9.98 19.28 3.81
C GLU A 181 -8.77 18.38 3.51
N MET A 182 -8.74 17.17 4.06
CA MET A 182 -7.65 16.22 3.82
C MET A 182 -7.60 15.74 2.36
N LEU A 183 -8.76 15.47 1.76
CA LEU A 183 -8.86 15.13 0.33
C LEU A 183 -8.39 16.29 -0.54
N ALA A 184 -8.82 17.52 -0.24
CA ALA A 184 -8.37 18.72 -0.98
C ALA A 184 -6.85 18.89 -0.91
N LYS A 185 -6.26 18.68 0.27
CA LYS A 185 -4.79 18.68 0.43
C LYS A 185 -4.14 17.61 -0.44
N ARG A 186 -4.67 16.38 -0.44
CA ARG A 186 -4.15 15.29 -1.27
C ARG A 186 -4.21 15.64 -2.76
N MET A 187 -5.31 16.24 -3.22
CA MET A 187 -5.45 16.70 -4.61
C MET A 187 -4.44 17.79 -4.96
N SER A 188 -4.16 18.71 -4.03
CA SER A 188 -3.09 19.69 -4.21
C SER A 188 -1.71 19.04 -4.31
N ASP A 189 -1.43 17.99 -3.53
CA ASP A 189 -0.16 17.26 -3.59
C ASP A 189 -0.01 16.50 -4.92
N ARG A 190 -1.08 15.87 -5.41
CA ARG A 190 -1.13 15.23 -6.75
C ARG A 190 -0.87 16.25 -7.86
N ALA A 191 -1.56 17.39 -7.84
CA ALA A 191 -1.39 18.45 -8.83
C ALA A 191 0.05 19.01 -8.82
N ARG A 192 0.66 19.15 -7.65
CA ARG A 192 2.06 19.56 -7.51
C ARG A 192 3.02 18.55 -8.11
N ALA A 193 2.78 17.24 -7.91
CA ALA A 193 3.58 16.19 -8.53
C ALA A 193 3.46 16.22 -10.06
N ALA A 194 2.25 16.39 -10.60
CA ALA A 194 2.01 16.52 -12.03
C ALA A 194 2.75 17.74 -12.63
N ALA A 195 2.59 18.92 -12.02
CA ALA A 195 3.26 20.14 -12.46
C ALA A 195 4.80 20.01 -12.44
N MET A 196 5.36 19.26 -11.49
CA MET A 196 6.79 18.99 -11.43
C MET A 196 7.27 18.12 -12.61
N VAL A 197 6.50 17.09 -12.98
CA VAL A 197 6.79 16.25 -14.14
C VAL A 197 6.68 17.06 -15.44
N GLU A 198 5.60 17.83 -15.60
CA GLU A 198 5.36 18.68 -16.77
C GLU A 198 6.45 19.76 -16.95
N ALA A 199 6.97 20.30 -15.85
CA ALA A 199 8.08 21.25 -15.87
C ALA A 199 9.43 20.63 -16.23
N GLY A 200 9.50 19.31 -16.47
CA GLY A 200 10.73 18.61 -16.85
C GLY A 200 11.71 18.45 -15.69
N ALA A 201 11.23 18.37 -14.44
CA ALA A 201 12.11 18.27 -13.27
C ALA A 201 12.85 16.92 -13.17
N PHE A 202 12.37 15.89 -13.87
CA PHE A 202 13.00 14.57 -13.88
C PHE A 202 14.03 14.45 -15.00
N SER A 203 15.22 14.01 -14.62
CA SER A 203 16.21 13.48 -15.56
C SER A 203 15.97 11.98 -15.77
N ASN A 204 16.43 11.45 -16.90
CA ASN A 204 16.41 10.03 -17.20
C ASN A 204 17.82 9.46 -17.41
N LEU A 205 18.00 8.20 -17.01
CA LEU A 205 19.16 7.37 -17.33
C LEU A 205 18.63 5.99 -17.70
N GLY A 206 18.58 5.69 -19.01
CA GLY A 206 17.88 4.49 -19.48
C GLY A 206 16.40 4.52 -19.07
N ASP A 207 15.96 3.48 -18.36
CA ASP A 207 14.58 3.33 -17.88
C ASP A 207 14.38 3.89 -16.46
N ILE A 208 15.39 4.59 -15.92
CA ILE A 208 15.40 5.14 -14.57
C ILE A 208 15.14 6.64 -14.63
N TYR A 209 14.11 7.09 -13.93
CA TYR A 209 13.74 8.50 -13.80
C TYR A 209 14.12 8.99 -12.42
N PHE A 210 14.72 10.18 -12.33
CA PHE A 210 15.15 10.71 -11.05
C PHE A 210 15.10 12.24 -10.98
N ALA A 211 14.82 12.76 -9.79
CA ALA A 211 14.83 14.19 -9.52
C ALA A 211 15.37 14.49 -8.11
N GLU A 212 16.03 15.64 -7.98
CA GLU A 212 16.32 16.25 -6.69
C GLU A 212 15.21 17.25 -6.35
N VAL A 213 14.66 17.13 -5.15
CA VAL A 213 13.56 17.98 -4.69
C VAL A 213 13.94 18.66 -3.39
N ARG A 214 13.62 19.95 -3.29
CA ARG A 214 13.83 20.75 -2.07
C ARG A 214 12.82 20.39 -0.98
N GLU A 215 11.60 20.07 -1.40
CA GLU A 215 10.50 19.69 -0.52
C GLU A 215 10.04 18.27 -0.81
N LYS A 216 9.57 17.58 0.22
CA LYS A 216 9.06 16.23 0.07
C LYS A 216 7.80 16.22 -0.79
N ILE A 217 7.81 15.34 -1.77
CA ILE A 217 6.66 14.95 -2.57
C ILE A 217 6.39 13.48 -2.28
N ASP A 218 5.11 13.12 -2.25
CA ASP A 218 4.73 11.71 -2.15
C ASP A 218 4.97 11.04 -3.51
N GLY A 219 5.94 10.14 -3.52
CA GLY A 219 6.36 9.41 -4.72
C GLY A 219 5.31 8.43 -5.22
N GLU A 220 4.21 8.21 -4.48
CA GLU A 220 3.13 7.31 -4.87
C GLU A 220 2.37 7.77 -6.11
N PHE A 221 2.32 9.07 -6.41
CA PHE A 221 1.67 9.59 -7.63
C PHE A 221 2.50 9.39 -8.90
N LEU A 222 3.82 9.22 -8.75
CA LEU A 222 4.74 9.28 -9.87
C LEU A 222 4.64 8.11 -10.88
N PRO A 223 4.30 6.86 -10.51
CA PRO A 223 4.18 5.79 -11.49
C PRO A 223 3.14 6.07 -12.58
N ALA A 224 2.03 6.74 -12.24
CA ALA A 224 1.03 7.17 -13.21
C ALA A 224 1.51 8.35 -14.09
N LEU A 225 2.32 9.24 -13.53
CA LEU A 225 2.82 10.43 -14.23
C LEU A 225 4.04 10.15 -15.12
N LEU A 226 4.77 9.06 -14.83
CA LEU A 226 5.96 8.62 -15.55
C LEU A 226 5.76 7.17 -16.04
N PRO A 227 4.84 6.93 -16.99
CA PRO A 227 4.42 5.58 -17.36
C PRO A 227 5.55 4.71 -17.95
N GLU A 228 6.55 5.33 -18.56
CA GLU A 228 7.70 4.65 -19.15
C GLU A 228 8.75 4.24 -18.11
N ALA A 229 8.72 4.80 -16.91
CA ALA A 229 9.75 4.56 -15.90
C ALA A 229 9.67 3.13 -15.33
N LYS A 230 10.80 2.42 -15.30
CA LYS A 230 10.92 1.18 -14.53
C LYS A 230 11.22 1.47 -13.06
N VAL A 231 12.04 2.48 -12.80
CA VAL A 231 12.35 2.92 -11.44
C VAL A 231 12.32 4.43 -11.38
N ILE A 232 11.73 4.95 -10.31
CA ILE A 232 11.59 6.37 -10.05
C ILE A 232 12.31 6.69 -8.73
N LEU A 233 13.19 7.70 -8.76
CA LEU A 233 13.94 8.17 -7.60
C LEU A 233 13.58 9.62 -7.29
N LEU A 234 13.36 9.91 -6.01
CA LEU A 234 13.31 11.27 -5.48
C LEU A 234 14.37 11.42 -4.40
N ALA A 235 15.26 12.39 -4.56
CA ALA A 235 16.25 12.74 -3.55
C ALA A 235 15.91 14.06 -2.88
N SER A 236 15.99 14.09 -1.56
CA SER A 236 15.91 15.32 -0.77
C SER A 236 16.99 15.32 0.31
N PRO A 237 17.56 16.48 0.68
CA PRO A 237 18.55 16.53 1.75
C PRO A 237 17.94 16.11 3.08
N MET A 238 18.68 15.34 3.88
CA MET A 238 18.27 14.96 5.23
C MET A 238 18.24 16.18 6.14
N LYS A 239 17.22 16.27 7.02
CA LYS A 239 17.08 17.40 7.95
C LYS A 239 18.18 17.40 9.01
N GLU A 240 18.56 16.22 9.47
CA GLU A 240 19.48 15.98 10.57
C GLU A 240 20.95 16.08 10.12
N ASN A 241 21.22 15.79 8.84
CA ASN A 241 22.55 15.90 8.25
C ASN A 241 22.45 16.29 6.76
N PRO A 242 22.58 17.58 6.41
CA PRO A 242 22.46 18.05 5.04
C PRO A 242 23.48 17.48 4.04
N ASN A 243 24.54 16.82 4.52
CA ASN A 243 25.50 16.11 3.66
C ASN A 243 25.02 14.72 3.23
N LEU A 244 23.87 14.26 3.73
CA LEU A 244 23.25 12.99 3.38
C LEU A 244 21.92 13.22 2.68
N TRP A 245 21.62 12.34 1.73
CA TRP A 245 20.38 12.33 0.97
C TRP A 245 19.42 11.26 1.48
N GLU A 246 18.16 11.64 1.66
CA GLU A 246 17.04 10.72 1.63
C GLU A 246 16.69 10.46 0.16
N ILE A 247 16.99 9.26 -0.33
CA ILE A 247 16.60 8.80 -1.65
C ILE A 247 15.42 7.86 -1.46
N LYS A 248 14.25 8.28 -1.92
CA LYS A 248 13.07 7.41 -2.07
C LYS A 248 13.15 6.73 -3.43
N VAL A 249 12.93 5.42 -3.45
CA VAL A 249 12.95 4.60 -4.66
C VAL A 249 11.61 3.88 -4.78
N ARG A 250 11.00 3.91 -5.95
CA ARG A 250 9.75 3.19 -6.25
C ARG A 250 9.82 2.60 -7.66
N LEU A 251 9.21 1.43 -7.85
CA LEU A 251 9.01 0.86 -9.18
C LEU A 251 7.93 1.65 -9.92
N GLY A 252 8.18 1.96 -11.18
CA GLY A 252 7.14 2.50 -12.06
C GLY A 252 6.31 1.40 -12.70
N ASN A 253 5.29 1.78 -13.48
CA ASN A 253 4.33 0.84 -14.04
C ASN A 253 4.94 -0.09 -15.12
N SER A 254 6.09 0.26 -15.70
CA SER A 254 6.79 -0.58 -16.70
C SER A 254 7.78 -1.59 -16.09
N ALA A 255 7.88 -1.67 -14.76
CA ALA A 255 8.88 -2.45 -14.02
C ALA A 255 8.61 -3.96 -13.96
N LEU A 256 8.45 -4.61 -15.11
CA LEU A 256 8.20 -6.06 -15.17
C LEU A 256 9.41 -6.86 -14.64
N GLY A 257 9.15 -7.76 -13.68
CA GLY A 257 10.14 -8.70 -13.14
C GLY A 257 11.19 -8.09 -12.20
N ILE A 258 11.10 -6.80 -11.87
CA ILE A 258 12.05 -6.12 -10.99
C ILE A 258 11.52 -6.16 -9.55
N GLN A 259 12.41 -6.46 -8.60
CA GLN A 259 12.14 -6.38 -7.16
C GLN A 259 13.29 -5.61 -6.48
N LEU A 260 12.98 -4.44 -5.90
CA LEU A 260 13.98 -3.52 -5.33
C LEU A 260 14.77 -4.13 -4.17
N ASN A 261 14.11 -4.88 -3.29
CA ASN A 261 14.73 -5.60 -2.17
C ASN A 261 15.77 -6.64 -2.64
N ASN A 262 15.64 -7.16 -3.87
CA ASN A 262 16.61 -8.11 -4.43
C ASN A 262 17.80 -7.40 -5.10
N LEU A 263 17.80 -6.07 -5.23
CA LEU A 263 18.88 -5.32 -5.86
C LEU A 263 20.05 -5.04 -4.90
N GLU A 264 20.00 -5.41 -3.62
CA GLU A 264 21.11 -5.18 -2.67
C GLU A 264 21.64 -3.73 -2.73
N LEU A 265 20.72 -2.76 -2.66
CA LEU A 265 21.05 -1.34 -2.76
C LEU A 265 21.63 -0.82 -1.44
N PRO A 266 22.67 0.03 -1.47
CA PRO A 266 23.31 0.54 -0.26
C PRO A 266 22.34 1.42 0.51
N ASN A 267 22.33 1.24 1.84
CA ASN A 267 21.48 1.98 2.77
C ASN A 267 19.98 1.85 2.48
N PHE A 268 19.53 0.92 1.64
CA PHE A 268 18.14 0.80 1.25
C PHE A 268 17.36 -0.03 2.27
N GLY A 269 16.26 0.53 2.76
CA GLY A 269 15.23 -0.21 3.49
C GLY A 269 13.89 -0.08 2.78
N GLY A 270 13.26 -1.21 2.45
CA GLY A 270 12.01 -1.21 1.70
C GLY A 270 11.47 -2.60 1.41
N ARG A 271 10.40 -2.61 0.61
CA ARG A 271 9.73 -3.79 0.06
C ARG A 271 10.15 -3.99 -1.40
N TRP A 272 9.51 -4.92 -2.09
CA TRP A 272 9.81 -5.23 -3.50
C TRP A 272 9.54 -4.05 -4.44
N ASN A 273 8.52 -3.23 -4.18
CA ASN A 273 8.08 -2.13 -5.04
C ASN A 273 8.51 -0.72 -4.60
N ALA A 274 8.85 -0.52 -3.32
CA ALA A 274 9.21 0.79 -2.80
C ALA A 274 10.10 0.73 -1.56
N GLY A 275 10.92 1.74 -1.38
CA GLY A 275 11.75 1.91 -0.17
C GLY A 275 12.47 3.24 -0.14
N SER A 276 13.33 3.43 0.87
CA SER A 276 14.14 4.63 0.97
C SER A 276 15.43 4.41 1.74
N THR A 277 16.36 5.34 1.60
CA THR A 277 17.59 5.37 2.41
C THR A 277 17.39 5.93 3.82
N LYS A 278 16.23 6.54 4.12
CA LYS A 278 15.94 7.21 5.39
C LYS A 278 16.11 6.28 6.60
N ARG A 279 15.65 5.03 6.49
CA ARG A 279 15.70 4.04 7.58
C ARG A 279 17.12 3.69 8.01
N SER A 280 18.08 3.86 7.11
CA SER A 280 19.51 3.63 7.37
C SER A 280 20.31 4.92 7.60
N GLY A 281 19.62 6.04 7.86
CA GLY A 281 20.24 7.34 8.13
C GLY A 281 20.57 8.19 6.90
N GLY A 282 20.11 7.79 5.72
CA GLY A 282 20.42 8.45 4.45
C GLY A 282 21.62 7.85 3.73
N THR A 283 22.06 8.48 2.64
CA THR A 283 23.21 8.05 1.85
C THR A 283 24.05 9.25 1.40
N PRO A 284 25.39 9.14 1.32
CA PRO A 284 26.23 10.21 0.76
C PRO A 284 26.17 10.26 -0.78
N LEU A 285 25.59 9.24 -1.42
CA LEU A 285 25.47 9.19 -2.87
C LEU A 285 24.48 10.25 -3.36
N SER A 286 24.84 10.96 -4.43
CA SER A 286 23.90 11.79 -5.18
C SER A 286 22.82 10.93 -5.83
N VAL A 287 21.69 11.54 -6.19
CA VAL A 287 20.59 10.83 -6.86
C VAL A 287 21.04 10.17 -8.17
N ARG A 288 21.95 10.83 -8.89
CA ARG A 288 22.48 10.34 -10.17
C ARG A 288 23.38 9.13 -9.98
N GLU A 289 24.27 9.14 -8.99
CA GLU A 289 25.12 7.99 -8.66
C GLU A 289 24.27 6.80 -8.22
N TYR A 290 23.21 7.05 -7.44
CA TYR A 290 22.27 6.01 -7.02
C TYR A 290 21.48 5.43 -8.21
N ALA A 291 21.03 6.29 -9.14
CA ALA A 291 20.37 5.86 -10.37
C ALA A 291 21.30 5.02 -11.26
N GLN A 292 22.59 5.40 -11.37
CA GLN A 292 23.59 4.61 -12.10
C GLN A 292 23.78 3.22 -11.50
N LEU A 293 23.85 3.12 -10.17
CA LEU A 293 23.95 1.85 -9.47
C LEU A 293 22.74 0.96 -9.77
N ILE A 294 21.52 1.51 -9.68
CA ILE A 294 20.29 0.76 -9.99
C ILE A 294 20.30 0.29 -11.45
N GLN A 295 20.63 1.17 -12.40
CA GLN A 295 20.70 0.83 -13.82
C GLN A 295 21.68 -0.33 -14.08
N GLN A 296 22.87 -0.29 -13.46
CA GLN A 296 23.85 -1.38 -13.58
C GLN A 296 23.30 -2.71 -13.08
N LYS A 297 22.61 -2.71 -11.94
CA LYS A 297 22.06 -3.93 -11.34
C LYS A 297 20.88 -4.51 -12.11
N ILE A 298 20.06 -3.67 -12.73
CA ILE A 298 18.97 -4.13 -13.60
C ILE A 298 19.55 -4.69 -14.91
N SER A 299 20.45 -3.96 -15.57
CA SER A 299 21.05 -4.39 -16.83
C SER A 299 21.93 -5.64 -16.68
N GLY A 300 22.64 -5.78 -15.57
CA GLY A 300 23.48 -6.96 -15.28
C GLY A 300 22.68 -8.25 -15.07
N ARG A 301 21.37 -8.16 -14.79
CA ARG A 301 20.48 -9.32 -14.67
C ARG A 301 19.86 -9.74 -16.00
N SER A 302 19.60 -8.78 -16.89
CA SER A 302 19.08 -9.07 -18.24
C SER A 302 20.07 -9.80 -19.17
N GLY A 303 21.34 -9.96 -18.77
CA GLY A 303 22.35 -10.73 -19.49
C GLY A 303 22.63 -12.13 -18.93
N ALA A 304 21.86 -12.56 -17.91
CA ALA A 304 22.03 -13.84 -17.22
C ALA A 304 20.88 -14.85 -17.47
N GLU A 305 19.96 -14.53 -18.39
CA GLU A 305 18.92 -15.44 -18.90
C GLU A 305 19.32 -16.08 -20.23
#